data_AF-A0A2D9DG13-F1
#
_entry.id   AF-A0A2D9DG13-F1
#
_cell.length_a   1.000
_cell.length_b   1.000
_cell.length_c   1.000
_cell.angle_alpha   90.00
_cell.angle_beta   90.00
_cell.angle_gamma   90.00
#
_symmetry.space_group_name_H-M   'P 1'
#
loop_
_entity.id
_entity.type
_entity.pdbx_description
1 polymer ?
#
loop_
_entity_poly.entity_id
_entity_poly.type
_entity_poly.pdbx_seq_one_letter_code
_entity_poly.pdbx_strand_id
1 'polypeptide(L)' 'MEHIVILGNGISGITTARHIRKRSDKKITVISAESDYFFSRTALMYVY' A
#
# COMPACT_ATOMS: atom_id res chain seq x y z
N MET A 1 -7.66 0.70 -20.81
CA MET A 1 -7.70 0.31 -19.38
C MET A 1 -6.42 0.80 -18.73
N GLU A 2 -6.52 1.74 -17.79
CA GLU A 2 -5.35 2.26 -17.05
C GLU A 2 -4.95 1.27 -15.94
N HIS A 3 -3.64 1.01 -15.80
CA HIS A 3 -3.06 0.19 -14.74
C HIS A 3 -2.16 1.09 -13.90
N ILE A 4 -2.46 1.18 -12.60
CA ILE A 4 -1.70 1.99 -11.66
C ILE A 4 -0.74 1.07 -10.89
N VAL A 5 0.54 1.39 -10.93
CA VAL A 5 1.58 0.70 -10.16
C VAL A 5 2.05 1.63 -9.04
N ILE A 6 2.07 1.11 -7.82
CA ILE A 6 2.51 1.82 -6.61
C ILE A 6 3.76 1.12 -6.09
N LEU A 7 4.85 1.88 -5.91
CA LEU A 7 6.10 1.37 -5.35
C LEU A 7 6.16 1.70 -3.85
N GLY A 8 6.27 0.65 -3.03
CA GLY A 8 6.23 0.71 -1.57
C GLY A 8 4.84 0.43 -1.00
N ASN A 9 4.76 -0.51 -0.05
CA ASN A 9 3.52 -0.83 0.68
C ASN A 9 3.43 -0.14 2.05
N GLY A 10 4.25 0.88 2.31
CA GLY A 10 4.15 1.70 3.52
C GLY A 10 2.84 2.50 3.58
N ILE A 11 2.69 3.33 4.62
CA ILE A 11 1.43 4.03 4.89
C ILE A 11 0.96 4.89 3.71
N SER A 12 1.87 5.59 3.03
CA SER A 12 1.53 6.41 1.85
C SER A 12 1.04 5.55 0.68
N GLY A 13 1.73 4.46 0.36
CA GLY A 13 1.42 3.59 -0.77
C GLY A 13 0.07 2.89 -0.60
N ILE A 14 -0.18 2.29 0.55
CA ILE A 14 -1.48 1.62 0.82
C ILE A 14 -2.61 2.63 0.98
N THR A 15 -2.37 3.79 1.60
CA THR A 15 -3.39 4.84 1.68
C THR A 15 -3.79 5.30 0.27
N THR A 16 -2.83 5.48 -0.63
CA THR A 16 -3.06 5.85 -2.03
C THR A 16 -3.86 4.77 -2.75
N ALA A 17 -3.45 3.50 -2.64
CA ALA A 17 -4.17 2.36 -3.24
C ALA A 17 -5.64 2.31 -2.80
N ARG A 18 -5.90 2.51 -1.50
CA ARG A 18 -7.27 2.57 -0.96
C ARG A 18 -8.07 3.75 -1.50
N HIS A 19 -7.46 4.94 -1.60
CA HIS A 19 -8.13 6.13 -2.11
C HIS A 19 -8.50 6.01 -3.59
N ILE A 20 -7.65 5.35 -4.38
CA ILE A 20 -7.93 5.02 -5.78
C ILE A 20 -9.07 4.01 -5.86
N ARG A 21 -9.01 2.90 -5.10
CA ARG A 21 -10.06 1.87 -5.11
C ARG A 21 -11.43 2.42 -4.75
N LYS A 22 -11.52 3.38 -3.82
CA LYS A 22 -12.78 4.04 -3.47
C LYS A 22 -13.39 4.89 -4.59
N ARG A 23 -12.60 5.28 -5.58
CA ARG A 23 -12.99 6.22 -6.65
C ARG A 23 -12.97 5.60 -8.05
N SER A 24 -12.42 4.39 -8.18
CA SER A 24 -12.16 3.79 -9.48
C SER A 24 -11.93 2.28 -9.37
N ASP A 25 -12.36 1.58 -10.42
CA ASP A 25 -12.11 0.14 -10.57
C ASP A 25 -10.83 -0.20 -11.35
N LYS A 26 -9.94 0.78 -11.54
CA LYS A 26 -8.64 0.59 -12.18
C LYS A 26 -7.88 -0.59 -11.55
N LYS A 27 -7.10 -1.28 -12.38
CA LYS A 27 -6.16 -2.30 -11.90
C LYS A 27 -5.09 -1.59 -11.07
N ILE A 28 -4.81 -2.11 -9.88
CA ILE A 28 -3.79 -1.57 -8.98
C ILE A 28 -2.82 -2.70 -8.65
N THR A 29 -1.52 -2.44 -8.77
CA THR A 29 -0.47 -3.34 -8.29
C THR A 29 0.43 -2.57 -7.33
N VAL A 30 0.62 -3.10 -6.13
CA VAL A 30 1.56 -2.55 -5.14
C VAL A 30 2.79 -3.46 -5.14
N ILE A 31 3.97 -2.89 -5.36
CA ILE A 31 5.25 -3.60 -5.32
C ILE A 31 5.95 -3.20 -4.02
N SER A 32 6.28 -4.18 -3.19
CA SER A 32 6.94 -3.98 -1.91
C SER A 32 8.32 -4.62 -1.89
N ALA A 33 9.28 -3.97 -1.25
CA ALA A 33 10.59 -4.53 -0.95
C ALA A 33 10.71 -5.01 0.52
N GLU A 34 9.70 -4.74 1.35
CA GLU A 34 9.74 -5.01 2.79
C GLU A 34 8.96 -6.29 3.17
N SER A 35 7.72 -6.39 2.72
CA SER A 35 6.75 -7.44 3.12
C SER A 35 5.57 -7.46 2.15
N ASP A 36 4.87 -8.58 2.04
CA ASP A 36 3.61 -8.69 1.29
C ASP A 36 2.48 -7.85 1.92
N TYR A 37 2.50 -7.72 3.26
CA TYR A 37 1.48 -7.01 4.02
C TYR A 37 2.01 -5.70 4.58
N PHE A 38 1.15 -4.69 4.61
CA PHE A 38 1.43 -3.46 5.31
C PHE A 38 1.42 -3.66 6.82
N PHE A 39 2.39 -3.07 7.49
CA PHE A 39 2.43 -2.92 8.94
C PHE A 39 2.78 -1.47 9.28
N SER A 40 2.25 -0.97 10.40
CA SER A 40 2.66 0.33 10.91
C SER A 40 4.02 0.21 11.59
N ARG A 41 4.99 1.03 11.18
CA ARG A 41 6.30 1.06 11.85
C ARG A 41 6.19 1.47 13.32
N THR A 42 5.19 2.28 13.68
CA THR A 42 4.95 2.63 15.09
C THR A 42 4.50 1.43 15.93
N ALA A 43 3.88 0.41 15.32
CA ALA A 43 3.47 -0.80 16.04
C ALA A 43 4.67 -1.63 16.50
N LEU A 44 5.81 -1.52 15.81
CA LEU A 44 7.03 -2.25 16.15
C LEU A 44 7.61 -1.84 17.52
N MET A 45 7.30 -0.64 18.00
CA MET A 45 7.71 -0.18 19.33
C MET A 45 7.10 -1.01 20.48
N TYR A 46 6.01 -1.73 20.24
CA TYR A 46 5.29 -2.51 21.25
C TYR A 46 5.56 -4.02 21.13
N VAL A 47 6.36 -4.44 20.16
CA VAL A 47 6.72 -5.85 19.92
C VAL A 47 8.05 -6.21 20.60
N TYR A 48 8.77 -5.22 21.11
CA TYR A 48 10.00 -5.35 21.90
C TYR A 48 9.75 -4.86 23.33
#